data_AF-A0A962IJN0-F1
#
_entry.id   AF-A0A962IJN0-F1
#
_cell.length_a   1.000
_cell.length_b   1.000
_cell.length_c   1.000
_cell.angle_alpha   90.00
_cell.angle_beta   90.00
_cell.angle_gamma   90.00
#
_symmetry.space_group_name_H-M   'P 1'
#
loop_
_entity.id
_entity.type
_entity.pdbx_description
1 polymer ?
#
loop_
_entity_poly.entity_id
_entity_poly.type
_entity_poly.pdbx_seq_one_letter_code
_entity_poly.pdbx_strand_id
1 'polypeptide(L)'
;MTLPTCWRPASLAAALIPLLVACDRNPLGNGTVAYDAADLCGGRAVALHEIQGSGMRSPLLGSAVVVEAVVVRAATDTLGGVFVQDEQADRDGDLDSSEGLFVAIDGPPPKLAVGDVLRAAGEVQERGSRESSLTALGALTSLRVCGQSESLPDAALLEQAPLAGDGWERYEGMRVTIEAPLTVVDQGLLYRRGQLVVAFGGRQWQATEVEAPGEAARLLAAQNLARRIVLDDADLAEGPKSIDYLPRWP
;
A
#
# COMPACT_ATOMS: atom_id res chain seq x y z
N MET A 1 -15.23 -74.79 -22.11
CA MET A 1 -15.61 -76.09 -21.54
C MET A 1 -15.29 -76.06 -20.04
N THR A 2 -16.03 -76.87 -19.26
CA THR A 2 -15.87 -77.16 -17.81
C THR A 2 -15.98 -75.99 -16.82
N LEU A 3 -16.86 -76.20 -15.82
CA LEU A 3 -17.15 -75.31 -14.69
C LEU A 3 -16.28 -75.72 -13.46
N PRO A 4 -16.66 -75.55 -12.16
CA PRO A 4 -15.80 -74.89 -11.18
C PRO A 4 -15.48 -75.80 -9.98
N THR A 5 -14.98 -75.25 -8.86
CA THR A 5 -15.36 -75.60 -7.46
C THR A 5 -14.61 -74.65 -6.49
N CYS A 6 -15.31 -73.90 -5.64
CA CYS A 6 -15.58 -74.19 -4.20
C CYS A 6 -14.31 -74.16 -3.31
N TRP A 7 -14.31 -73.60 -2.09
CA TRP A 7 -15.42 -73.40 -1.14
C TRP A 7 -15.14 -72.24 -0.14
N ARG A 8 -16.19 -71.78 0.58
CA ARG A 8 -16.14 -70.86 1.76
C ARG A 8 -15.80 -71.70 3.04
N PRO A 9 -15.72 -71.19 4.30
CA PRO A 9 -16.15 -69.89 4.88
C PRO A 9 -15.08 -69.30 5.88
N ALA A 10 -15.32 -68.41 6.85
CA ALA A 10 -16.52 -67.75 7.40
C ALA A 10 -16.17 -66.43 8.13
N SER A 11 -17.17 -65.53 8.28
CA SER A 11 -17.39 -64.64 9.46
C SER A 11 -16.31 -63.59 9.84
N LEU A 12 -16.58 -62.40 10.40
CA LEU A 12 -17.75 -61.60 10.87
C LEU A 12 -17.24 -60.13 10.95
N ALA A 13 -18.00 -59.02 10.95
CA ALA A 13 -19.44 -58.75 10.97
C ALA A 13 -19.76 -57.34 10.35
N ALA A 14 -21.03 -56.92 10.46
CA ALA A 14 -21.57 -55.57 10.79
C ALA A 14 -20.88 -54.25 10.36
N ALA A 15 -21.59 -53.17 9.98
CA ALA A 15 -23.02 -53.00 9.69
C ALA A 15 -23.33 -51.64 9.00
N LEU A 16 -24.35 -51.64 8.15
CA LEU A 16 -25.27 -50.57 7.75
C LEU A 16 -24.77 -49.13 7.47
N ILE A 17 -24.88 -48.75 6.19
CA ILE A 17 -25.28 -47.42 5.72
C ILE A 17 -26.74 -47.14 6.14
N PRO A 18 -27.11 -45.88 6.45
CA PRO A 18 -28.30 -45.33 5.82
C PRO A 18 -28.04 -43.99 5.11
N LEU A 19 -28.54 -43.91 3.88
CA LEU A 19 -28.72 -42.67 3.13
C LEU A 19 -29.81 -41.84 3.82
N LEU A 20 -29.55 -40.57 4.12
CA LEU A 20 -30.58 -39.61 4.53
C LEU A 20 -30.52 -38.37 3.63
N VAL A 21 -31.42 -38.36 2.64
CA VAL A 21 -31.80 -37.14 1.93
C VAL A 21 -32.67 -36.31 2.88
N ALA A 22 -32.18 -35.14 3.26
CA ALA A 22 -32.98 -34.12 3.94
C ALA A 22 -33.20 -32.94 2.99
N CYS A 23 -34.36 -32.90 2.34
CA CYS A 23 -34.86 -31.69 1.70
C CYS A 23 -35.49 -30.81 2.79
N ASP A 24 -34.71 -29.92 3.40
CA ASP A 24 -35.27 -28.95 4.34
C ASP A 24 -35.66 -27.65 3.62
N ARG A 25 -36.95 -27.54 3.28
CA ARG A 25 -37.56 -26.28 2.84
C ARG A 25 -38.15 -25.58 4.06
N ASN A 26 -37.31 -24.87 4.80
CA ASN A 26 -37.76 -23.98 5.86
C ASN A 26 -37.78 -22.52 5.35
N PRO A 27 -38.95 -21.94 5.02
CA PRO A 27 -39.04 -20.61 4.41
C PRO A 27 -38.98 -19.45 5.42
N LEU A 28 -38.59 -19.68 6.67
CA LEU A 28 -38.48 -18.68 7.73
C LEU A 28 -37.15 -18.82 8.49
N GLY A 29 -36.04 -18.60 7.79
CA GLY A 29 -34.69 -18.53 8.37
C GLY A 29 -34.29 -17.08 8.67
N ASN A 30 -34.09 -16.77 9.96
CA ASN A 30 -33.52 -15.50 10.40
C ASN A 30 -32.14 -15.30 9.74
N GLY A 31 -32.00 -14.21 8.97
CA GLY A 31 -30.84 -13.97 8.11
C GLY A 31 -29.55 -13.73 8.90
N THR A 32 -28.87 -14.80 9.29
CA THR A 32 -27.45 -14.74 9.64
C THR A 32 -26.69 -14.47 8.35
N VAL A 33 -26.34 -13.20 8.15
CA VAL A 33 -25.33 -12.83 7.15
C VAL A 33 -24.05 -13.52 7.57
N ALA A 34 -23.66 -14.56 6.83
CA ALA A 34 -22.36 -15.18 7.00
C ALA A 34 -21.32 -14.19 6.45
N TYR A 35 -20.88 -13.27 7.30
CA TYR A 35 -19.64 -12.52 7.07
C TYR A 35 -18.52 -13.54 6.96
N ASP A 36 -17.66 -13.42 5.95
CA ASP A 36 -16.44 -14.21 5.92
C ASP A 36 -15.62 -13.84 7.17
N ALA A 37 -14.87 -14.78 7.73
CA ALA A 37 -13.91 -14.46 8.77
C ALA A 37 -12.85 -13.45 8.26
N ALA A 38 -12.65 -13.37 6.94
CA ALA A 38 -11.86 -12.33 6.27
C ALA A 38 -12.53 -10.94 6.19
N ASP A 39 -13.83 -10.78 6.50
CA ASP A 39 -14.52 -9.47 6.53
C ASP A 39 -14.58 -8.83 7.93
N LEU A 40 -14.20 -9.59 8.96
CA LEU A 40 -14.15 -9.14 10.35
C LEU A 40 -12.79 -8.52 10.68
N CYS A 41 -12.79 -7.55 11.59
CA CYS A 41 -11.57 -6.97 12.16
C CYS A 41 -10.74 -8.04 12.88
N GLY A 42 -9.42 -8.02 12.72
CA GLY A 42 -8.52 -9.09 13.16
C GLY A 42 -8.66 -10.40 12.35
N GLY A 43 -9.44 -10.38 11.27
CA GLY A 43 -9.52 -11.47 10.30
C GLY A 43 -8.26 -11.54 9.42
N ARG A 44 -8.00 -12.68 8.78
CA ARG A 44 -6.85 -12.85 7.87
C ARG A 44 -6.82 -11.74 6.81
N ALA A 45 -5.75 -10.97 6.78
CA ALA A 45 -5.42 -10.01 5.74
C ALA A 45 -4.20 -10.49 4.92
N VAL A 46 -3.94 -9.82 3.80
CA VAL A 46 -2.68 -9.85 3.06
C VAL A 46 -1.81 -8.71 3.60
N ALA A 47 -0.55 -8.97 3.92
CA ALA A 47 0.37 -7.95 4.43
C ALA A 47 0.80 -6.99 3.32
N LEU A 48 1.14 -5.75 3.67
CA LEU A 48 1.39 -4.71 2.67
C LEU A 48 2.68 -4.96 1.89
N HIS A 49 3.71 -5.54 2.51
CA HIS A 49 4.92 -5.99 1.80
C HIS A 49 4.65 -7.13 0.78
N GLU A 50 3.63 -7.98 0.98
CA GLU A 50 3.23 -8.98 -0.03
C GLU A 50 2.53 -8.31 -1.23
N ILE A 51 1.84 -7.19 -1.01
CA ILE A 51 1.20 -6.38 -2.06
C ILE A 51 2.22 -5.53 -2.81
N GLN A 52 3.17 -4.91 -2.12
CA GLN A 52 4.22 -4.10 -2.73
C GLN A 52 5.25 -4.99 -3.47
N GLY A 53 5.81 -5.97 -2.77
CA GLY A 53 6.97 -6.72 -3.23
C GLY A 53 8.24 -5.86 -3.29
N SER A 54 9.26 -6.35 -4.00
CA SER A 54 10.60 -5.75 -4.08
C SER A 54 10.93 -5.22 -5.48
N GLY A 55 9.93 -4.77 -6.25
CA GLY A 55 10.11 -4.34 -7.63
C GLY A 55 9.18 -3.18 -7.98
N MET A 56 9.47 -2.51 -9.09
CA MET A 56 8.78 -1.29 -9.59
C MET A 56 7.25 -1.39 -9.78
N ARG A 57 6.64 -2.55 -9.54
CA ARG A 57 5.21 -2.84 -9.67
C ARG A 57 4.83 -4.03 -8.80
N SER A 58 3.64 -3.97 -8.23
CA SER A 58 3.05 -5.01 -7.39
C SER A 58 3.04 -6.40 -8.06
N PRO A 59 3.48 -7.47 -7.36
CA PRO A 59 3.28 -8.85 -7.82
C PRO A 59 1.80 -9.29 -7.78
N LEU A 60 0.93 -8.55 -7.09
CA LEU A 60 -0.49 -8.85 -6.91
C LEU A 60 -1.42 -7.98 -7.78
N LEU A 61 -0.89 -7.15 -8.67
CA LEU A 61 -1.66 -6.30 -9.60
C LEU A 61 -2.86 -7.03 -10.24
N GLY A 62 -4.06 -6.44 -10.10
CA GLY A 62 -5.32 -6.98 -10.60
C GLY A 62 -5.95 -8.07 -9.72
N SER A 63 -5.32 -8.42 -8.59
CA SER A 63 -5.87 -9.37 -7.63
C SER A 63 -6.80 -8.68 -6.63
N ALA A 64 -7.88 -9.35 -6.26
CA ALA A 64 -8.71 -8.94 -5.13
C ALA A 64 -8.05 -9.39 -3.82
N VAL A 65 -7.84 -8.47 -2.89
CA VAL A 65 -7.20 -8.71 -1.59
C VAL A 65 -7.97 -8.02 -0.46
N VAL A 66 -7.70 -8.44 0.78
CA VAL A 66 -8.15 -7.75 2.00
C VAL A 66 -6.93 -7.33 2.78
N VAL A 67 -6.86 -6.07 3.19
CA VAL A 67 -5.79 -5.49 4.03
C VAL A 67 -6.38 -5.02 5.36
N GLU A 68 -5.57 -5.00 6.42
CA GLU A 68 -5.88 -4.35 7.69
C GLU A 68 -4.63 -3.64 8.20
N ALA A 69 -4.62 -2.30 8.22
CA ALA A 69 -3.43 -1.50 8.48
C ALA A 69 -3.78 -0.12 9.06
N VAL A 70 -2.81 0.60 9.64
CA VAL A 70 -3.04 1.88 10.32
C VAL A 70 -2.98 3.05 9.36
N VAL A 71 -3.97 3.94 9.38
CA VAL A 71 -3.95 5.19 8.61
C VAL A 71 -2.83 6.10 9.14
N VAL A 72 -1.81 6.32 8.32
CA VAL A 72 -0.68 7.23 8.61
C VAL A 72 -0.86 8.62 7.99
N ARG A 73 -1.67 8.76 6.94
CA ARG A 73 -2.12 10.05 6.39
C ARG A 73 -3.53 9.95 5.81
N ALA A 74 -4.45 10.77 6.33
CA ALA A 74 -5.77 10.95 5.73
C ALA A 74 -5.72 12.03 4.63
N ALA A 75 -6.10 11.67 3.40
CA ALA A 75 -6.12 12.55 2.23
C ALA A 75 -7.44 12.43 1.45
N THR A 76 -8.54 12.17 2.18
CA THR A 76 -9.84 11.81 1.59
C THR A 76 -10.45 12.94 0.76
N ASP A 77 -10.24 14.18 1.20
CA ASP A 77 -10.80 15.38 0.58
C ASP A 77 -9.90 15.94 -0.54
N THR A 78 -8.69 15.38 -0.72
CA THR A 78 -7.65 15.92 -1.64
C THR A 78 -7.17 14.90 -2.67
N LEU A 79 -6.66 13.74 -2.25
CA LEU A 79 -6.26 12.63 -3.14
C LEU A 79 -7.37 11.59 -3.35
N GLY A 80 -8.49 11.68 -2.61
CA GLY A 80 -9.57 10.69 -2.66
C GLY A 80 -9.20 9.37 -2.00
N GLY A 81 -8.42 9.38 -0.92
CA GLY A 81 -8.00 8.16 -0.24
C GLY A 81 -7.20 8.40 1.04
N VAL A 82 -6.53 7.36 1.52
CA VAL A 82 -5.66 7.40 2.69
C VAL A 82 -4.39 6.59 2.45
N PHE A 83 -3.29 6.99 3.07
CA PHE A 83 -2.11 6.15 3.19
C PHE A 83 -2.22 5.32 4.47
N VAL A 84 -2.07 4.02 4.34
CA VAL A 84 -1.98 3.06 5.46
C VAL A 84 -0.59 2.46 5.52
N GLN A 85 -0.17 2.03 6.71
CA GLN A 85 1.08 1.30 6.94
C GLN A 85 0.82 0.19 7.96
N ASP A 86 1.48 -0.96 7.79
CA ASP A 86 1.30 -2.13 8.68
C ASP A 86 1.69 -1.82 10.13
N GLU A 87 0.99 -2.47 11.08
CA GLU A 87 1.35 -2.40 12.49
C GLU A 87 2.70 -3.07 12.74
N GLN A 88 3.45 -2.58 13.74
CA GLN A 88 4.82 -3.04 14.00
C GLN A 88 4.93 -4.54 14.34
N ALA A 89 3.82 -5.23 14.60
CA ALA A 89 3.74 -6.67 14.81
C ALA A 89 3.61 -7.50 13.51
N ASP A 90 3.10 -6.91 12.43
CA ASP A 90 2.78 -7.59 11.15
C ASP A 90 3.84 -7.37 10.06
N ARG A 91 4.79 -6.48 10.33
CA ARG A 91 5.95 -6.15 9.48
C ARG A 91 6.88 -7.35 9.25
N ASP A 92 7.42 -7.49 8.03
CA ASP A 92 8.36 -8.56 7.69
C ASP A 92 9.76 -8.34 8.32
N GLY A 93 10.10 -7.08 8.59
CA GLY A 93 11.42 -6.67 9.07
C GLY A 93 12.50 -6.65 7.98
N ASP A 94 12.12 -6.86 6.72
CA ASP A 94 12.95 -6.50 5.58
C ASP A 94 13.02 -4.97 5.50
N LEU A 95 14.17 -4.47 5.07
CA LEU A 95 14.39 -3.05 4.87
C LEU A 95 14.20 -2.66 3.40
N ASP A 96 14.25 -3.62 2.48
CA ASP A 96 14.13 -3.40 1.03
C ASP A 96 12.71 -3.66 0.48
N SER A 97 11.74 -4.00 1.34
CA SER A 97 10.30 -3.99 1.06
C SER A 97 9.64 -2.69 1.56
N SER A 98 8.43 -2.40 1.07
CA SER A 98 7.58 -1.33 1.64
C SER A 98 6.40 -1.92 2.41
N GLU A 99 6.13 -1.34 3.57
CA GLU A 99 5.03 -1.69 4.47
C GLU A 99 3.85 -0.71 4.32
N GLY A 100 3.88 0.14 3.28
CA GLY A 100 2.90 1.20 3.03
C GLY A 100 2.03 0.92 1.81
N LEU A 101 0.78 1.41 1.83
CA LEU A 101 -0.15 1.30 0.70
C LEU A 101 -1.10 2.50 0.64
N PHE A 102 -1.44 2.95 -0.57
CA PHE A 102 -2.52 3.93 -0.74
C PHE A 102 -3.87 3.23 -0.94
N VAL A 103 -4.83 3.47 -0.05
CA VAL A 103 -6.22 2.99 -0.18
C VAL A 103 -7.06 4.10 -0.79
N ALA A 104 -7.41 3.94 -2.07
CA ALA A 104 -8.27 4.84 -2.81
C ALA A 104 -9.74 4.57 -2.51
N ILE A 105 -10.49 5.62 -2.18
CA ILE A 105 -11.87 5.52 -1.71
C ILE A 105 -12.79 6.20 -2.73
N ASP A 106 -13.57 5.38 -3.44
CA ASP A 106 -14.57 5.86 -4.40
C ASP A 106 -15.85 6.31 -3.68
N GLY A 107 -16.40 7.46 -4.08
CA GLY A 107 -17.65 8.00 -3.51
C GLY A 107 -17.46 8.82 -2.22
N PRO A 108 -18.52 9.06 -1.43
CA PRO A 108 -18.41 9.86 -0.21
C PRO A 108 -17.64 9.07 0.88
N PRO A 109 -16.44 9.53 1.29
CA PRO A 109 -15.60 8.78 2.20
C PRO A 109 -16.20 8.78 3.62
N PRO A 110 -16.00 7.70 4.42
CA PRO A 110 -16.14 7.81 5.86
C PRO A 110 -15.13 8.82 6.41
N LYS A 111 -15.43 9.43 7.56
CA LYS A 111 -14.43 10.24 8.26
C LYS A 111 -13.35 9.31 8.81
N LEU A 112 -12.19 9.30 8.16
CA LEU A 112 -11.00 8.58 8.59
C LEU A 112 -10.01 9.56 9.24
N ALA A 113 -9.36 9.12 10.31
CA ALA A 113 -8.34 9.87 11.03
C ALA A 113 -6.99 9.11 11.01
N VAL A 114 -5.91 9.86 11.21
CA VAL A 114 -4.58 9.27 11.44
C VAL A 114 -4.61 8.51 12.76
N GLY A 115 -4.22 7.24 12.75
CA GLY A 115 -4.35 6.30 13.86
C GLY A 115 -5.53 5.34 13.77
N ASP A 116 -6.46 5.51 12.84
CA ASP A 116 -7.52 4.53 12.56
C ASP A 116 -6.89 3.22 12.06
N VAL A 117 -7.26 2.08 12.67
CA VAL A 117 -6.99 0.76 12.07
C VAL A 117 -8.06 0.54 11.02
N LEU A 118 -7.66 0.40 9.76
CA LEU A 118 -8.54 0.34 8.60
C LEU A 118 -8.48 -1.03 7.94
N ARG A 119 -9.61 -1.73 7.89
CA ARG A 119 -9.80 -2.92 7.07
C ARG A 119 -10.46 -2.57 5.75
N ALA A 120 -9.87 -2.99 4.64
CA ALA A 120 -10.39 -2.72 3.29
C ALA A 120 -10.26 -3.95 2.40
N ALA A 121 -11.30 -4.21 1.60
CA ALA A 121 -11.27 -5.23 0.55
C ALA A 121 -11.42 -4.58 -0.82
N GLY A 122 -10.53 -4.87 -1.76
CA GLY A 122 -10.49 -4.23 -3.07
C GLY A 122 -9.52 -4.89 -4.04
N GLU A 123 -9.30 -4.25 -5.19
CA GLU A 123 -8.38 -4.69 -6.23
C GLU A 123 -7.05 -3.94 -6.13
N VAL A 124 -5.92 -4.65 -6.23
CA VAL A 124 -4.59 -4.03 -6.31
C VAL A 124 -4.40 -3.36 -7.67
N GLN A 125 -4.04 -2.08 -7.66
CA GLN A 125 -3.94 -1.20 -8.83
C GLN A 125 -2.61 -0.44 -8.84
N GLU A 126 -2.24 0.03 -10.02
CA GLU A 126 -1.04 0.85 -10.26
C GLU A 126 -1.48 2.22 -10.74
N ARG A 127 -1.25 3.25 -9.93
CA ARG A 127 -1.73 4.62 -10.19
C ARG A 127 -0.58 5.51 -10.64
N GLY A 128 -0.45 5.70 -11.95
CA GLY A 128 0.57 6.59 -12.54
C GLY A 128 0.87 6.25 -13.99
N SER A 129 2.10 6.53 -14.43
CA SER A 129 2.62 6.02 -15.71
C SER A 129 3.26 4.64 -15.52
N ARG A 130 3.82 4.06 -16.58
CA ARG A 130 4.49 2.75 -16.51
C ARG A 130 5.88 2.82 -15.86
N GLU A 131 6.45 4.02 -15.84
CA GLU A 131 7.80 4.35 -15.39
C GLU A 131 7.82 4.96 -13.97
N SER A 132 6.64 5.36 -13.47
CA SER A 132 6.40 5.85 -12.12
C SER A 132 4.91 5.68 -11.83
N SER A 133 4.58 4.65 -11.07
CA SER A 133 3.25 4.38 -10.53
C SER A 133 3.31 4.33 -9.00
N LEU A 134 2.14 4.45 -8.38
CA LEU A 134 1.91 4.21 -6.96
C LEU A 134 1.08 2.93 -6.82
N THR A 135 1.55 1.93 -6.07
CA THR A 135 0.74 0.77 -5.71
C THR A 135 -0.40 1.21 -4.80
N ALA A 136 -1.62 0.80 -5.14
CA ALA A 136 -2.82 1.21 -4.44
C ALA A 136 -3.85 0.09 -4.35
N LEU A 137 -4.68 0.11 -3.30
CA LEU A 137 -5.95 -0.62 -3.28
C LEU A 137 -7.05 0.29 -3.82
N GLY A 138 -7.83 -0.17 -4.80
CA GLY A 138 -8.97 0.56 -5.35
C GLY A 138 -10.16 -0.35 -5.64
N ALA A 139 -11.21 0.19 -6.28
CA ALA A 139 -12.44 -0.56 -6.57
C ALA A 139 -12.99 -1.29 -5.33
N LEU A 140 -13.05 -0.57 -4.21
CA LEU A 140 -13.31 -1.15 -2.90
C LEU A 140 -14.69 -1.82 -2.83
N THR A 141 -14.71 -3.05 -2.33
CA THR A 141 -15.92 -3.84 -2.08
C THR A 141 -16.34 -3.77 -0.61
N SER A 142 -15.41 -3.53 0.30
CA SER A 142 -15.68 -3.21 1.70
C SER A 142 -14.64 -2.25 2.28
N LEU A 143 -15.06 -1.45 3.27
CA LEU A 143 -14.22 -0.51 4.01
C LEU A 143 -14.76 -0.37 5.43
N ARG A 144 -13.91 -0.56 6.44
CA ARG A 144 -14.30 -0.57 7.86
C ARG A 144 -13.18 -0.03 8.74
N VAL A 145 -13.51 0.88 9.66
CA VAL A 145 -12.64 1.20 10.80
C VAL A 145 -12.79 0.12 11.87
N CYS A 146 -11.68 -0.47 12.27
CA CYS A 146 -11.58 -1.58 13.21
C CYS A 146 -11.16 -1.14 14.62
N GLY A 147 -10.65 0.08 14.77
CA GLY A 147 -10.32 0.65 16.07
C GLY A 147 -9.42 1.88 15.94
N GLN A 148 -8.66 2.12 17.00
CA GLN A 148 -7.49 3.02 17.00
C GLN A 148 -6.28 2.16 17.32
N SER A 149 -5.16 2.39 16.64
CA SER A 149 -3.89 1.78 17.03
C SER A 149 -3.36 2.46 18.31
N GLU A 150 -2.64 1.73 19.15
CA GLU A 150 -2.07 2.28 20.40
C GLU A 150 -0.97 3.32 20.12
N SER A 151 -0.30 3.19 18.97
CA SER A 151 0.74 4.10 18.47
C SER A 151 0.79 4.06 16.95
N LEU A 152 1.15 5.16 16.30
CA LEU A 152 1.39 5.13 14.85
C LEU A 152 2.59 4.23 14.50
N PRO A 153 2.57 3.52 13.35
CA PRO A 153 3.73 2.82 12.83
C PRO A 153 4.98 3.71 12.75
N ASP A 154 6.13 3.10 13.03
CA ASP A 154 7.42 3.79 12.96
C ASP A 154 7.69 4.31 11.55
N ALA A 155 8.23 5.53 11.48
CA ALA A 155 8.61 6.12 10.20
C ALA A 155 9.93 5.51 9.71
N ALA A 156 10.02 5.22 8.41
CA ALA A 156 11.28 4.86 7.79
C ALA A 156 12.23 6.08 7.76
N LEU A 157 13.50 5.85 8.10
CA LEU A 157 14.51 6.89 8.21
C LEU A 157 15.19 7.15 6.85
N LEU A 158 15.30 8.43 6.46
CA LEU A 158 15.96 8.90 5.25
C LEU A 158 17.13 9.83 5.60
N GLU A 159 18.34 9.26 5.71
CA GLU A 159 19.59 10.00 5.92
C GLU A 159 20.23 10.49 4.60
N GLN A 160 19.89 9.85 3.48
CA GLN A 160 20.37 10.18 2.14
C GLN A 160 19.38 9.73 1.06
N ALA A 161 19.52 10.24 -0.16
CA ALA A 161 18.85 9.66 -1.31
C ALA A 161 19.39 8.23 -1.59
N PRO A 162 18.52 7.26 -1.95
CA PRO A 162 18.93 5.98 -2.51
C PRO A 162 19.86 6.14 -3.72
N LEU A 163 20.81 5.21 -3.85
CA LEU A 163 21.84 5.26 -4.91
C LEU A 163 21.33 4.79 -6.28
N ALA A 164 20.19 4.09 -6.30
CA ALA A 164 19.52 3.59 -7.49
C ALA A 164 18.05 4.05 -7.47
N GLY A 165 17.42 4.18 -8.65
CA GLY A 165 16.09 4.80 -8.79
C GLY A 165 14.96 3.95 -8.22
N ASP A 166 15.10 2.63 -8.28
CA ASP A 166 14.26 1.62 -7.63
C ASP A 166 14.45 1.58 -6.10
N GLY A 167 15.53 2.16 -5.58
CA GLY A 167 15.75 2.29 -4.13
C GLY A 167 14.77 3.20 -3.40
N TRP A 168 13.82 3.85 -4.11
CA TRP A 168 12.69 4.58 -3.52
C TRP A 168 11.48 3.69 -3.24
N GLU A 169 11.33 2.55 -3.93
CA GLU A 169 10.14 1.67 -3.84
C GLU A 169 9.91 1.14 -2.42
N ARG A 170 11.00 0.81 -1.72
CA ARG A 170 11.05 0.42 -0.28
C ARG A 170 10.53 1.48 0.71
N TYR A 171 10.11 2.64 0.24
CA TYR A 171 9.47 3.69 1.05
C TYR A 171 8.07 4.04 0.54
N GLU A 172 7.56 3.35 -0.49
CA GLU A 172 6.32 3.73 -1.17
C GLU A 172 5.12 3.71 -0.22
N GLY A 173 4.42 4.83 -0.11
CA GLY A 173 3.23 4.96 0.74
C GLY A 173 3.49 4.93 2.25
N MET A 174 4.73 4.68 2.69
CA MET A 174 5.11 4.68 4.09
C MET A 174 5.24 6.09 4.67
N ARG A 175 5.11 6.19 5.99
CA ARG A 175 5.55 7.37 6.73
C ARG A 175 7.09 7.40 6.74
N VAL A 176 7.68 8.54 6.36
CA VAL A 176 9.13 8.76 6.35
C VAL A 176 9.55 9.92 7.26
N THR A 177 10.77 9.87 7.78
CA THR A 177 11.43 10.98 8.49
C THR A 177 12.77 11.24 7.83
N ILE A 178 13.02 12.48 7.38
CA ILE A 178 14.27 12.87 6.72
C ILE A 178 15.20 13.50 7.77
N GLU A 179 16.26 12.79 8.14
CA GLU A 179 17.30 13.28 9.07
C GLU A 179 18.56 13.73 8.31
N ALA A 180 18.35 14.56 7.28
CA ALA A 180 19.42 15.07 6.42
C ALA A 180 19.22 16.56 6.12
N PRO A 181 20.32 17.33 5.92
CA PRO A 181 20.21 18.71 5.44
C PRO A 181 19.76 18.73 3.98
N LEU A 182 18.54 19.22 3.77
CA LEU A 182 17.95 19.44 2.45
C LEU A 182 18.21 20.87 1.95
N THR A 183 18.55 21.00 0.67
CA THR A 183 18.66 22.30 -0.01
C THR A 183 17.50 22.48 -0.99
N VAL A 184 16.77 23.61 -0.90
CA VAL A 184 15.76 23.97 -1.91
C VAL A 184 16.46 24.26 -3.24
N VAL A 185 16.04 23.57 -4.30
CA VAL A 185 16.61 23.73 -5.66
C VAL A 185 15.59 24.20 -6.69
N ASP A 186 14.29 24.01 -6.46
CA ASP A 186 13.22 24.62 -7.26
C ASP A 186 11.98 24.91 -6.39
N GLN A 187 11.30 26.01 -6.67
CA GLN A 187 10.08 26.48 -6.03
C GLN A 187 9.01 26.96 -7.04
N GLY A 188 9.24 26.74 -8.35
CA GLY A 188 8.40 27.27 -9.43
C GLY A 188 6.95 26.77 -9.42
N LEU A 189 6.68 25.65 -8.73
CA LEU A 189 5.34 25.10 -8.55
C LEU A 189 4.74 25.36 -7.15
N LEU A 190 5.49 25.98 -6.22
CA LEU A 190 5.08 26.11 -4.82
C LEU A 190 3.73 26.81 -4.64
N TYR A 191 3.58 28.02 -5.19
CA TYR A 191 2.34 28.80 -5.09
C TYR A 191 1.17 28.26 -5.92
N ARG A 192 1.42 27.34 -6.85
CA ARG A 192 0.40 26.80 -7.75
C ARG A 192 -0.06 25.40 -7.35
N ARG A 193 0.84 24.57 -6.82
CA ARG A 193 0.68 23.13 -6.61
C ARG A 193 1.16 22.64 -5.25
N GLY A 194 1.58 23.53 -4.35
CA GLY A 194 2.13 23.11 -3.07
C GLY A 194 3.39 22.25 -3.19
N GLN A 195 4.16 22.42 -4.26
CA GLN A 195 5.32 21.60 -4.59
C GLN A 195 6.65 22.35 -4.43
N LEU A 196 7.59 21.73 -3.71
CA LEU A 196 8.94 22.22 -3.49
C LEU A 196 9.96 21.13 -3.86
N VAL A 197 10.89 21.43 -4.77
CA VAL A 197 11.97 20.49 -5.10
C VAL A 197 13.16 20.75 -4.18
N VAL A 198 13.52 19.73 -3.42
CA VAL A 198 14.63 19.73 -2.47
C VAL A 198 15.69 18.71 -2.90
N ALA A 199 16.94 18.92 -2.49
CA ALA A 199 18.05 18.03 -2.81
C ALA A 199 18.89 17.68 -1.59
N PHE A 200 19.33 16.42 -1.53
CA PHE A 200 20.38 15.96 -0.62
C PHE A 200 21.77 16.38 -1.13
N GLY A 201 22.72 16.51 -0.21
CA GLY A 201 24.12 16.80 -0.54
C GLY A 201 24.41 18.26 -0.91
N GLY A 202 23.51 19.18 -0.57
CA GLY A 202 23.72 20.63 -0.73
C GLY A 202 23.24 21.22 -2.05
N ARG A 203 23.75 22.41 -2.38
CA ARG A 203 23.39 23.14 -3.61
C ARG A 203 23.88 22.40 -4.86
N GLN A 204 22.97 22.23 -5.81
CA GLN A 204 23.27 21.71 -7.13
C GLN A 204 23.70 22.83 -8.08
N TRP A 205 24.67 22.53 -8.95
CA TRP A 205 25.12 23.39 -10.05
C TRP A 205 24.55 22.87 -11.37
N GLN A 206 24.38 23.73 -12.37
CA GLN A 206 24.09 23.27 -13.73
C GLN A 206 25.35 22.55 -14.24
N ALA A 207 25.19 21.35 -14.81
CA ALA A 207 26.34 20.48 -15.05
C ALA A 207 27.41 21.12 -15.96
N THR A 208 26.99 21.94 -16.94
CA THR A 208 27.88 22.69 -17.84
C THR A 208 28.53 23.95 -17.24
N GLU A 209 28.25 24.28 -15.97
CA GLU A 209 29.00 25.28 -15.21
C GLU A 209 30.29 24.69 -14.60
N VAL A 210 30.34 23.36 -14.45
CA VAL A 210 31.43 22.62 -13.78
C VAL A 210 32.19 21.75 -14.77
N GLU A 211 31.47 21.07 -15.67
CA GLU A 211 32.01 20.12 -16.64
C GLU A 211 31.88 20.65 -18.08
N ALA A 212 32.82 20.27 -18.94
CA ALA A 212 32.66 20.51 -20.37
C ALA A 212 31.47 19.72 -20.95
N PRO A 213 30.77 20.22 -21.99
CA PRO A 213 29.71 19.49 -22.66
C PRO A 213 30.18 18.11 -23.15
N GLY A 214 29.57 17.05 -22.63
CA GLY A 214 30.00 15.66 -22.86
C GLY A 214 29.49 14.74 -21.76
N GLU A 215 30.07 13.54 -21.67
CA GLU A 215 29.59 12.49 -20.76
C GLU A 215 29.73 12.88 -19.28
N ALA A 216 30.79 13.60 -18.88
CA ALA A 216 30.96 14.06 -17.50
C ALA A 216 29.81 14.99 -17.05
N ALA A 217 29.45 15.98 -17.88
CA ALA A 217 28.28 16.83 -17.63
C ALA A 217 26.97 16.03 -17.59
N ARG A 218 26.83 15.01 -18.44
CA ARG A 218 25.63 14.16 -18.48
C ARG A 218 25.49 13.29 -17.22
N LEU A 219 26.60 12.76 -16.71
CA LEU A 219 26.66 12.02 -15.44
C LEU A 219 26.37 12.93 -14.24
N LEU A 220 26.95 14.13 -14.18
CA LEU A 220 26.66 15.11 -13.13
C LEU A 220 25.18 15.55 -13.14
N ALA A 221 24.58 15.73 -14.32
CA ALA A 221 23.15 16.00 -14.45
C ALA A 221 22.29 14.85 -13.90
N ALA A 222 22.64 13.60 -14.20
CA ALA A 222 21.94 12.42 -13.66
C ALA A 222 22.09 12.31 -12.13
N GLN A 223 23.29 12.52 -11.59
CA GLN A 223 23.54 12.55 -10.13
C GLN A 223 22.80 13.69 -9.42
N ASN A 224 22.58 14.83 -10.10
CA ASN A 224 21.75 15.91 -9.58
C ASN A 224 20.27 15.51 -9.56
N LEU A 225 19.75 14.85 -10.59
CA LEU A 225 18.37 14.37 -10.61
C LEU A 225 18.11 13.29 -9.54
N ALA A 226 18.99 12.29 -9.42
CA ALA A 226 18.84 11.18 -8.46
C ALA A 226 18.82 11.61 -6.98
N ARG A 227 19.35 12.81 -6.67
CA ARG A 227 19.39 13.36 -5.30
C ARG A 227 18.23 14.33 -4.98
N ARG A 228 17.24 14.46 -5.86
CA ARG A 228 16.06 15.32 -5.64
C ARG A 228 14.88 14.55 -5.06
N ILE A 229 14.14 15.20 -4.18
CA ILE A 229 12.78 14.83 -3.77
C ILE A 229 11.85 16.00 -4.13
N VAL A 230 10.61 15.70 -4.50
CA VAL A 230 9.51 16.68 -4.49
C VAL A 230 8.77 16.56 -3.16
N LEU A 231 8.74 17.63 -2.37
CA LEU A 231 7.81 17.77 -1.26
C LEU A 231 6.50 18.29 -1.84
N ASP A 232 5.39 17.61 -1.52
CA ASP A 232 4.07 17.82 -2.10
C ASP A 232 3.04 17.88 -0.97
N ASP A 233 2.07 18.80 -1.06
CA ASP A 233 1.05 18.99 -0.03
C ASP A 233 -0.05 17.92 -0.07
N ALA A 234 -0.04 17.05 -1.08
CA ALA A 234 -1.07 16.06 -1.40
C ALA A 234 -2.43 16.66 -1.71
N ASP A 235 -2.47 17.85 -2.34
CA ASP A 235 -3.67 18.42 -2.96
C ASP A 235 -3.55 18.46 -4.50
N LEU A 236 -4.57 17.91 -5.18
CA LEU A 236 -4.68 17.93 -6.63
C LEU A 236 -5.18 19.29 -7.16
N ALA A 237 -5.75 20.12 -6.28
CA ALA A 237 -6.20 21.47 -6.58
C ALA A 237 -5.02 22.42 -6.92
N GLU A 238 -5.36 23.64 -7.37
CA GLU A 238 -4.36 24.69 -7.57
C GLU A 238 -4.58 25.87 -6.63
N GLY A 239 -3.49 26.49 -6.19
CA GLY A 239 -3.49 27.63 -5.27
C GLY A 239 -3.76 27.21 -3.82
N PRO A 240 -2.84 26.46 -3.17
CA PRO A 240 -3.02 25.98 -1.81
C PRO A 240 -3.18 27.14 -0.82
N LYS A 241 -4.15 26.99 0.09
CA LYS A 241 -4.41 27.95 1.19
C LYS A 241 -3.56 27.67 2.43
N SER A 242 -2.94 26.49 2.47
CA SER A 242 -2.06 25.99 3.53
C SER A 242 -1.20 24.89 2.93
N ILE A 243 0.04 24.77 3.40
CA ILE A 243 0.96 23.69 3.01
C ILE A 243 1.48 23.05 4.29
N ASP A 244 1.17 21.78 4.54
CA ASP A 244 1.45 21.11 5.83
C ASP A 244 2.93 21.16 6.22
N TYR A 245 3.82 20.96 5.25
CA TYR A 245 5.28 20.97 5.46
C TYR A 245 5.89 22.39 5.50
N LEU A 246 5.08 23.45 5.33
CA LEU A 246 5.46 24.86 5.46
C LEU A 246 4.50 25.59 6.41
N PRO A 247 4.64 25.42 7.75
CA PRO A 247 3.71 25.97 8.75
C PRO A 247 3.72 27.51 8.89
N ARG A 248 4.40 28.22 7.99
CA ARG A 248 4.38 29.69 7.85
C ARG A 248 4.00 30.12 6.43
N TRP A 249 3.13 29.36 5.77
CA TRP A 249 2.52 29.73 4.50
C TRP A 249 1.80 31.09 4.62
N PRO A 250 2.02 32.04 3.69
CA PRO A 250 1.53 33.42 3.79
C PRO A 250 0.06 33.61 3.35
#